data_AF-A0A7K0RCJ1-F1
#
_entry.id   AF-A0A7K0RCJ1-F1
#
_cell.length_a   1.000
_cell.length_b   1.000
_cell.length_c   1.000
_cell.angle_alpha   90.00
_cell.angle_beta   90.00
_cell.angle_gamma   90.00
#
_symmetry.space_group_name_H-M   'P 1'
#
loop_
_entity.id
_entity.type
_entity.pdbx_description
1 polymer ?
#
loop_
_entity_poly.entity_id
_entity_poly.type
_entity_poly.pdbx_seq_one_letter_code
_entity_poly.pdbx_strand_id
1 'polypeptide(L)'
;MTLVSTRGAVRVLETSHPPTYYLPIADFAEGVLVPASGSSYCEFKGMASYFDLVTPGGVISGGAWTYENPSKGFESLAGKVALYASRVDECRVGDEIVTPQEGDFYGGWITSNISGPFKGAPGTMGW
;
A
#
# COMPACT_ATOMS: atom_id res chain seq x y z
N MET A 1 18.03 -4.60 0.75
CA MET A 1 17.91 -3.58 1.81
C MET A 1 16.50 -3.62 2.34
N THR A 2 16.28 -3.47 3.64
CA THR A 2 14.92 -3.34 4.20
C THR A 2 14.43 -1.91 4.01
N LEU A 3 13.32 -1.73 3.29
CA LEU A 3 12.72 -0.41 3.06
C LEU A 3 11.98 0.12 4.29
N VAL A 4 11.33 -0.79 5.03
CA VAL A 4 10.48 -0.49 6.20
C VAL A 4 10.34 -1.74 7.06
N SER A 5 10.29 -1.57 8.39
CA SER A 5 9.93 -2.64 9.32
C SER A 5 9.15 -2.02 10.48
N THR A 6 7.96 -2.57 10.78
CA THR A 6 7.07 -1.94 11.76
C THR A 6 6.22 -2.95 12.51
N ARG A 7 5.77 -2.56 13.70
CA ARG A 7 4.68 -3.19 14.46
C ARG A 7 3.44 -2.28 14.59
N GLY A 8 3.50 -1.08 14.04
CA GLY A 8 2.47 -0.02 14.14
C GLY A 8 1.59 0.12 12.89
N ALA A 9 1.52 -0.93 12.05
CA ALA A 9 0.73 -0.90 10.83
C ALA A 9 -0.78 -0.85 11.11
N VAL A 10 -1.51 -0.09 10.30
CA VAL A 10 -2.97 -0.12 10.23
C VAL A 10 -3.37 -1.02 9.07
N ARG A 11 -4.11 -2.09 9.37
CA ARG A 11 -4.66 -3.01 8.37
C ARG A 11 -6.06 -2.55 7.99
N VAL A 12 -6.22 -2.08 6.75
CA VAL A 12 -7.52 -1.65 6.21
C VAL A 12 -8.17 -2.80 5.46
N LEU A 13 -9.44 -3.05 5.76
CA LEU A 13 -10.26 -4.07 5.12
C LEU A 13 -11.30 -3.40 4.24
N GLU A 14 -11.32 -3.74 2.96
CA GLU A 14 -12.23 -3.14 1.98
C GLU A 14 -12.98 -4.23 1.24
N THR A 15 -14.27 -4.01 0.97
CA THR A 15 -15.12 -4.97 0.28
C THR A 15 -14.48 -5.44 -1.03
N SER A 16 -14.40 -6.76 -1.21
CA SER A 16 -13.86 -7.42 -2.41
C SER A 16 -12.34 -7.26 -2.64
N HIS A 17 -11.56 -6.79 -1.67
CA HIS A 17 -10.09 -6.72 -1.76
C HIS A 17 -9.41 -7.47 -0.61
N PRO A 18 -8.17 -7.96 -0.82
CA PRO A 18 -7.27 -8.28 0.27
C PRO A 18 -6.97 -7.02 1.11
N PRO A 19 -6.50 -7.18 2.36
CA PRO A 19 -6.14 -6.04 3.20
C PRO A 19 -5.02 -5.18 2.58
N THR A 20 -5.13 -3.87 2.75
CA THR A 20 -4.02 -2.93 2.50
C THR A 20 -3.42 -2.50 3.83
N TYR A 21 -2.08 -2.50 3.91
CA TYR A 21 -1.36 -2.13 5.12
C TYR A 21 -0.78 -0.72 5.00
N TYR A 22 -1.15 0.14 5.95
CA TYR A 22 -0.63 1.49 6.09
C TYR A 22 0.40 1.52 7.21
N LEU A 23 1.66 1.80 6.84
CA LEU A 23 2.83 1.72 7.70
C LEU A 23 3.20 3.14 8.16
N PRO A 24 3.57 3.36 9.43
CA PRO A 24 4.01 4.68 9.89
C PRO A 24 5.16 5.22 9.03
N ILE A 25 5.05 6.47 8.58
CA ILE A 25 6.08 7.07 7.72
C ILE A 25 7.47 7.09 8.41
N ALA A 26 7.48 7.21 9.74
CA ALA A 26 8.69 7.22 10.54
C ALA A 26 9.43 5.86 10.59
N ASP A 27 8.78 4.76 10.19
CA ASP A 27 9.39 3.43 10.18
C ASP A 27 10.07 3.08 8.84
N PHE A 28 9.90 3.94 7.81
CA PHE A 28 10.64 3.80 6.57
C PHE A 28 12.10 4.22 6.78
N ALA A 29 13.02 3.49 6.16
CA ALA A 29 14.42 3.86 6.17
C ALA A 29 14.61 5.24 5.52
N GLU A 30 15.58 6.00 6.04
CA GLU A 30 15.86 7.35 5.56
C GLU A 30 16.15 7.37 4.05
N GLY A 31 15.54 8.33 3.35
CA GLY A 31 15.70 8.50 1.91
C GLY A 31 14.91 7.51 1.03
N VAL A 32 14.22 6.52 1.60
CA VAL A 32 13.39 5.57 0.82
C VAL A 32 12.18 6.25 0.18
N LEU A 33 11.52 7.15 0.91
CA LEU A 33 10.32 7.84 0.43
C LEU A 33 10.69 9.21 -0.14
N VAL A 34 10.42 9.40 -1.43
CA VAL A 34 10.57 10.70 -2.11
C VAL A 34 9.22 11.11 -2.69
N PRO A 35 8.69 12.32 -2.39
CA PRO A 35 7.43 12.77 -2.95
C PRO A 35 7.42 12.66 -4.48
N ALA A 36 6.40 12.02 -5.02
CA ALA A 36 6.23 11.83 -6.45
C ALA A 36 5.16 12.77 -7.02
N SER A 37 5.19 12.97 -8.33
CA SER A 37 4.11 13.67 -9.01
C SER A 37 2.87 12.77 -9.13
N GLY A 38 1.70 13.41 -9.13
CA GLY A 38 0.42 12.72 -9.27
C GLY A 38 -0.28 12.46 -7.94
N SER A 39 -1.58 12.21 -8.07
CA SER A 39 -2.49 11.93 -6.97
C SER A 39 -3.67 11.14 -7.51
N SER A 40 -4.39 10.47 -6.62
CA SER A 40 -5.69 9.88 -6.94
C SER A 40 -6.71 10.23 -5.87
N TYR A 41 -7.98 10.20 -6.25
CA TYR A 41 -9.08 10.45 -5.32
C TYR A 41 -9.79 9.15 -5.02
N CYS A 42 -9.90 8.83 -3.72
CA CYS A 42 -10.80 7.80 -3.22
C CYS A 42 -12.00 8.49 -2.58
N GLU A 43 -13.20 8.12 -3.01
CA GLU A 43 -14.47 8.65 -2.54
C GLU A 43 -14.69 8.47 -1.03
N PHE A 44 -14.01 7.50 -0.42
CA PHE A 44 -14.05 7.27 1.02
C PHE A 44 -12.92 7.96 1.77
N LYS A 45 -11.67 7.79 1.32
CA LYS A 45 -10.47 8.15 2.09
C LYS A 45 -9.93 9.55 1.79
N GLY A 46 -10.34 10.14 0.67
CA GLY A 46 -9.90 11.46 0.23
C GLY A 46 -8.80 11.41 -0.82
N MET A 47 -7.96 12.45 -0.86
CA MET A 47 -6.89 12.59 -1.83
C MET A 47 -5.65 11.81 -1.40
N ALA A 48 -5.21 10.86 -2.22
CA ALA A 48 -3.96 10.16 -2.05
C ALA A 48 -2.83 10.91 -2.78
N SER A 49 -1.73 11.15 -2.07
CA SER A 49 -0.45 11.60 -2.63
C SER A 49 0.48 10.41 -2.86
N TYR A 50 1.36 10.48 -3.86
CA TYR A 50 2.29 9.39 -4.17
C TYR A 50 3.71 9.65 -3.67
N PHE A 51 4.41 8.55 -3.40
CA PHE A 51 5.84 8.50 -3.18
C PHE A 51 6.49 7.56 -4.18
N ASP A 52 7.67 7.96 -4.66
CA ASP A 52 8.63 7.06 -5.28
C ASP A 52 9.37 6.31 -4.17
N LEU A 53 9.68 5.02 -4.42
CA LEU A 53 10.53 4.24 -3.53
C LEU A 53 11.95 4.23 -4.09
N VAL A 54 12.88 4.84 -3.36
CA VAL A 54 14.30 4.80 -3.67
C VAL A 54 14.91 3.55 -3.04
N THR A 55 15.56 2.75 -3.88
CA THR A 55 16.21 1.50 -3.49
C THR A 55 17.64 1.46 -4.01
N PRO A 56 18.50 0.56 -3.51
CA PRO A 56 19.82 0.33 -4.11
C PRO A 56 19.78 -0.09 -5.59
N GLY A 57 18.67 -0.67 -6.05
CA GLY A 57 18.46 -1.10 -7.44
C GLY A 57 17.90 0.00 -8.36
N GLY A 58 17.56 1.18 -7.83
CA GLY A 58 16.97 2.28 -8.57
C GLY A 58 15.70 2.84 -7.91
N VAL A 59 14.97 3.64 -8.68
CA VAL A 59 13.75 4.32 -8.23
C VAL A 59 12.52 3.59 -8.78
N ILE A 60 11.60 3.21 -7.89
CA ILE A 60 10.29 2.66 -8.25
C ILE A 60 9.29 3.80 -8.22
N SER A 61 8.92 4.29 -9.40
CA SER A 61 8.00 5.42 -9.51
C SER A 61 6.59 5.09 -9.03
N GLY A 62 6.00 5.95 -8.20
CA GLY A 62 4.67 5.77 -7.63
C GLY A 62 4.50 4.44 -6.90
N GLY A 63 5.57 3.94 -6.27
CA GLY A 63 5.58 2.65 -5.56
C GLY A 63 4.78 2.65 -4.26
N ALA A 64 4.45 3.84 -3.74
CA ALA A 64 3.74 4.01 -2.49
C ALA A 64 2.81 5.22 -2.50
N TRP A 65 1.86 5.25 -1.56
CA TRP A 65 0.90 6.35 -1.42
C TRP A 65 0.54 6.62 0.03
N THR A 66 0.06 7.83 0.29
CA THR A 66 -0.40 8.29 1.60
C THR A 66 -1.68 9.09 1.47
N TYR A 67 -2.49 9.12 2.54
CA TYR A 67 -3.52 10.13 2.72
C TYR A 67 -3.01 11.14 3.73
N GLU A 68 -2.47 12.27 3.26
CA GLU A 68 -1.94 13.34 4.13
C GLU A 68 -3.05 13.96 4.99
N ASN A 69 -4.22 14.16 4.36
CA ASN A 69 -5.42 14.74 4.96
C ASN A 69 -6.59 13.78 4.72
N PRO A 70 -6.63 12.62 5.41
CA PRO A 70 -7.67 11.63 5.18
C PRO A 70 -9.04 12.17 5.58
N SER A 71 -10.08 11.72 4.88
CA SER A 71 -11.47 12.06 5.20
C SER A 71 -11.88 11.61 6.61
N LYS A 72 -12.96 12.21 7.13
CA LYS A 72 -13.54 11.86 8.43
C LYS A 72 -13.83 10.35 8.52
N GLY A 73 -13.42 9.72 9.63
CA GLY A 73 -13.51 8.27 9.83
C GLY A 73 -12.26 7.49 9.37
N PHE A 74 -11.35 8.13 8.64
CA PHE A 74 -10.08 7.55 8.17
C PHE A 74 -8.85 8.25 8.77
N GLU A 75 -9.02 9.01 9.85
CA GLU A 75 -7.95 9.77 10.54
C GLU A 75 -6.80 8.87 10.99
N SER A 76 -7.07 7.59 11.25
CA SER A 76 -6.04 6.60 11.58
C SER A 76 -5.00 6.39 10.48
N LEU A 77 -5.29 6.80 9.23
CA LEU A 77 -4.36 6.71 8.10
C LEU A 77 -3.38 7.89 8.02
N ALA A 78 -3.65 8.99 8.74
CA ALA A 78 -2.77 10.15 8.73
C ALA A 78 -1.36 9.77 9.20
N GLY A 79 -0.35 10.28 8.47
CA GLY A 79 1.07 9.99 8.72
C GLY A 79 1.49 8.55 8.41
N LYS A 80 0.72 7.82 7.59
CA LYS A 80 1.03 6.44 7.19
C LYS A 80 1.04 6.28 5.68
N VAL A 81 1.86 5.35 5.22
CA VAL A 81 2.13 5.07 3.81
C VAL A 81 1.78 3.62 3.53
N ALA A 82 1.04 3.37 2.47
CA ALA A 82 0.88 2.04 1.88
C ALA A 82 1.78 1.90 0.65
N LEU A 83 2.16 0.67 0.30
CA LEU A 83 2.99 0.39 -0.87
C LEU A 83 2.49 -0.82 -1.65
N TYR A 84 2.80 -0.85 -2.94
CA TYR A 84 2.46 -1.97 -3.81
C TYR A 84 3.44 -3.13 -3.59
N ALA A 85 2.96 -4.22 -2.98
CA ALA A 85 3.75 -5.44 -2.82
C ALA A 85 4.22 -6.02 -4.16
N SER A 86 3.50 -5.76 -5.27
CA SER A 86 3.86 -6.17 -6.62
C SER A 86 5.05 -5.41 -7.21
N ARG A 87 5.48 -4.29 -6.59
CA ARG A 87 6.54 -3.41 -7.11
C ARG A 87 7.85 -3.52 -6.33
N VAL A 88 7.91 -4.36 -5.29
CA VAL A 88 9.10 -4.59 -4.48
C VAL A 88 9.45 -6.08 -4.47
N ASP A 89 10.67 -6.41 -4.06
CA ASP A 89 11.16 -7.80 -4.10
C ASP A 89 10.38 -8.73 -3.16
N GLU A 90 10.04 -8.25 -1.96
CA GLU A 90 9.36 -9.05 -0.94
C GLU A 90 8.63 -8.16 0.07
N CYS A 91 7.41 -8.57 0.45
CA CYS A 91 6.68 -8.05 1.59
C CYS A 91 6.32 -9.21 2.53
N ARG A 92 6.34 -8.97 3.85
CA ARG A 92 5.94 -9.96 4.85
C ARG A 92 4.97 -9.40 5.87
N VAL A 93 4.06 -10.26 6.34
CA VAL A 93 3.23 -10.02 7.52
C VAL A 93 3.61 -11.05 8.57
N GLY A 94 4.34 -10.62 9.60
CA GLY A 94 5.04 -11.56 10.48
C GLY A 94 6.07 -12.36 9.68
N ASP A 95 6.01 -13.68 9.75
CA ASP A 95 6.93 -14.58 9.04
C ASP A 95 6.46 -14.94 7.62
N GLU A 96 5.24 -14.54 7.25
CA GLU A 96 4.59 -14.94 6.01
C GLU A 96 4.89 -14.00 4.84
N ILE A 97 5.29 -14.56 3.70
CA ILE A 97 5.47 -13.83 2.45
C ILE A 97 4.11 -13.50 1.85
N VAL A 98 3.93 -12.23 1.48
CA VAL A 98 2.72 -11.71 0.86
C VAL A 98 2.69 -12.04 -0.62
N THR A 99 1.54 -12.53 -1.10
CA THR A 99 1.21 -12.52 -2.52
C THR A 99 0.51 -11.20 -2.86
N PRO A 100 0.95 -10.44 -3.87
CA PRO A 100 0.28 -9.20 -4.22
C PRO A 100 -1.10 -9.47 -4.84
N GLN A 101 -2.07 -8.61 -4.53
CA GLN A 101 -3.33 -8.56 -5.27
C GLN A 101 -3.04 -8.32 -6.77
N GLU A 102 -3.72 -9.06 -7.64
CA GLU A 102 -3.56 -8.89 -9.08
C GLU A 102 -4.05 -7.50 -9.53
N GLY A 103 -3.34 -6.92 -10.50
CA GLY A 103 -3.50 -5.53 -10.92
C GLY A 103 -2.63 -4.56 -10.12
N ASP A 104 -2.62 -3.29 -10.52
CA ASP A 104 -1.74 -2.26 -9.94
C ASP A 104 -2.51 -1.03 -9.43
N PHE A 105 -3.83 -1.17 -9.25
CA PHE A 105 -4.69 -0.10 -8.75
C PHE A 105 -4.96 -0.16 -7.24
N TYR A 106 -5.15 -1.35 -6.66
CA TYR A 106 -5.63 -1.50 -5.28
C TYR A 106 -4.52 -1.80 -4.26
N GLY A 107 -3.48 -2.54 -4.68
CA GLY A 107 -2.30 -2.82 -3.86
C GLY A 107 -2.54 -3.65 -2.61
N GLY A 108 -3.57 -4.50 -2.57
CA GLY A 108 -3.85 -5.40 -1.45
C GLY A 108 -2.79 -6.49 -1.26
N TRP A 109 -2.65 -6.95 -0.02
CA TRP A 109 -1.66 -7.93 0.43
C TRP A 109 -2.37 -9.23 0.81
N ILE A 110 -2.08 -10.32 0.10
CA ILE A 110 -2.69 -11.64 0.35
C ILE A 110 -1.74 -12.49 1.20
N THR A 111 -2.23 -12.89 2.36
CA THR A 111 -1.67 -13.95 3.23
C THR A 111 -2.54 -15.20 3.14
N SER A 112 -2.05 -16.35 3.60
CA SER A 112 -2.69 -17.67 3.52
C SER A 112 -4.07 -17.75 4.16
N ASN A 113 -4.38 -16.86 5.11
CA ASN A 113 -5.68 -16.74 5.74
C ASN A 113 -6.67 -15.83 4.98
N ILE A 114 -6.26 -15.26 3.85
CA ILE A 114 -7.08 -14.37 3.00
C ILE A 114 -7.48 -15.13 1.74
N SER A 115 -8.79 -15.31 1.55
CA SER A 115 -9.36 -16.05 0.42
C SER A 115 -10.19 -15.15 -0.48
N GLY A 116 -10.05 -15.36 -1.79
CA GLY A 116 -10.76 -14.62 -2.81
C GLY A 116 -12.13 -15.21 -3.18
N PRO A 117 -12.72 -14.76 -4.29
CA PRO A 117 -12.07 -13.96 -5.33
C PRO A 117 -11.87 -12.49 -4.94
N PHE A 118 -10.90 -11.84 -5.60
CA PHE A 118 -10.59 -10.42 -5.42
C PHE A 118 -10.78 -9.67 -6.73
N LYS A 119 -11.19 -8.42 -6.65
CA LYS A 119 -11.13 -7.48 -7.78
C LYS A 119 -9.68 -7.15 -8.14
N GLY A 120 -9.44 -6.68 -9.37
CA GLY A 120 -8.13 -6.26 -9.87
C GLY A 120 -7.62 -7.11 -11.04
N ALA A 121 -7.96 -8.40 -11.07
CA ALA A 121 -7.69 -9.27 -12.21
C ALA A 121 -8.57 -8.91 -13.44
N PRO A 122 -8.13 -9.23 -14.68
CA PRO A 122 -8.95 -9.06 -15.87
C PRO A 122 -10.35 -9.69 -15.72
N GLY A 123 -11.40 -8.95 -16.10
CA GLY A 123 -12.79 -9.42 -15.98
C GLY A 123 -13.48 -9.14 -14.64
N THR A 124 -12.80 -8.51 -13.68
CA THR A 124 -13.40 -8.08 -12.40
C THR A 124 -13.86 -6.61 -12.39
N MET A 125 -13.87 -5.96 -13.56
CA MET A 125 -14.34 -4.58 -13.72
C MET A 125 -15.85 -4.50 -13.45
N GLY A 126 -16.26 -3.75 -12.43
CA GLY A 126 -17.67 -3.56 -12.05
C GLY A 126 -18.13 -4.28 -10.78
N TRP A 127 -17.20 -4.90 -10.05
CA TRP A 127 -17.44 -5.47 -8.71
C TRP A 127 -17.55 -4.40 -7.62
#